data_AF-A0A846SWC3-F1
#
_entry.id   AF-A0A846SWC3-F1
#
_cell.length_a   1.000
_cell.length_b   1.000
_cell.length_c   1.000
_cell.angle_alpha   90.00
_cell.angle_beta   90.00
_cell.angle_gamma   90.00
#
_symmetry.space_group_name_H-M   'P 1'
#
loop_
_entity.id
_entity.type
_entity.pdbx_description
1 polymer ?
#
loop_
_entity_poly.entity_id
_entity_poly.type
_entity_poly.pdbx_seq_one_letter_code
_entity_poly.pdbx_strand_id
1 'polypeptide(L)'
;MEIQLYDEITPDTAKRVTADLAENPDAPVAIRINSYGGCVFSAIAICNALKNHRGKVTTYNDGIAASAASLILCAGNKVVMAENAC
;
A
#
# COMPACT_ATOMS: atom_id res chain seq x y z
N MET A 1 3.37 -9.29 8.13
CA MET A 1 4.14 -8.05 8.35
C MET A 1 3.23 -6.84 8.16
N GLU A 2 3.68 -5.67 8.62
CA GLU A 2 2.95 -4.40 8.46
C GLU A 2 3.84 -3.37 7.77
N ILE A 3 3.28 -2.59 6.83
CA ILE A 3 3.95 -1.49 6.14
C ILE A 3 3.05 -0.25 6.21
N GLN A 4 3.61 0.87 6.66
CA GLN A 4 2.89 2.14 6.80
C GLN A 4 3.22 3.10 5.66
N LEU A 5 2.18 3.70 5.08
CA LEU A 5 2.19 4.70 4.01
C LEU A 5 1.46 5.96 4.50
N TYR A 6 2.09 6.71 5.40
CA TYR A 6 1.51 7.88 6.08
C TYR A 6 2.04 9.23 5.57
N ASP A 7 2.80 9.20 4.47
CA ASP A 7 3.36 10.37 3.80
C ASP A 7 3.00 10.34 2.31
N GLU A 8 3.53 11.30 1.56
CA GLU A 8 3.43 11.32 0.10
C GLU A 8 4.00 10.04 -0.54
N ILE A 9 3.31 9.55 -1.58
CA ILE A 9 3.77 8.41 -2.38
C ILE A 9 4.89 8.87 -3.33
N THR A 10 6.12 8.50 -2.99
CA THR A 10 7.33 8.85 -3.74
C THR A 10 8.03 7.63 -4.34
N PRO A 11 9.02 7.81 -5.24
CA PRO A 11 9.87 6.71 -5.71
C PRO A 11 10.54 5.93 -4.58
N ASP A 12 10.97 6.58 -3.50
CA ASP A 12 11.58 5.89 -2.36
C ASP A 12 10.58 5.11 -1.53
N THR A 13 9.33 5.57 -1.46
CA THR A 13 8.22 4.79 -0.90
C THR A 13 8.06 3.47 -1.66
N ALA A 14 8.05 3.52 -3.00
CA ALA A 14 7.95 2.31 -3.82
C ALA A 14 9.13 1.36 -3.60
N LYS A 15 10.37 1.88 -3.58
CA LYS A 15 11.57 1.05 -3.30
C LYS A 15 11.46 0.34 -1.95
N ARG A 16 11.09 1.07 -0.89
CA ARG A 16 10.95 0.50 0.46
C ARG A 16 9.90 -0.60 0.50
N VAL A 17 8.70 -0.34 -0.03
CA VAL A 17 7.63 -1.35 -0.07
C VAL A 17 8.08 -2.59 -0.85
N THR A 18 8.72 -2.42 -2.01
CA THR A 18 9.19 -3.57 -2.80
C THR A 18 10.28 -4.38 -2.09
N ALA A 19 11.16 -3.71 -1.34
CA ALA A 19 12.19 -4.39 -0.55
C ALA A 19 11.56 -5.20 0.58
N ASP A 20 10.65 -4.60 1.36
CA ASP A 20 9.97 -5.27 2.48
C ASP A 20 9.23 -6.54 2.01
N LEU A 21 8.54 -6.46 0.86
CA LEU A 21 7.85 -7.61 0.26
C LEU A 21 8.83 -8.69 -0.23
N ALA A 22 9.96 -8.30 -0.82
CA ALA A 22 10.97 -9.23 -1.32
C ALA A 22 11.67 -9.99 -0.18
N GLU A 23 11.89 -9.34 0.96
CA GLU A 23 12.44 -9.98 2.16
C GLU A 23 11.46 -10.98 2.80
N ASN A 24 10.16 -10.84 2.53
CA ASN A 24 9.10 -11.61 3.19
C ASN A 24 8.09 -12.21 2.19
N PRO A 25 8.54 -12.97 1.18
CA PRO A 25 7.79 -13.23 -0.06
C PRO A 25 6.46 -13.98 0.10
N ASP A 26 6.29 -14.73 1.19
CA ASP A 26 5.09 -15.53 1.46
C ASP A 26 4.30 -15.01 2.68
N ALA A 27 4.82 -14.02 3.41
CA ALA A 27 4.18 -13.52 4.62
C ALA A 27 2.94 -12.68 4.29
N PRO A 28 1.80 -12.88 4.97
CA PRO A 28 0.67 -11.96 4.87
C PRO A 28 1.11 -10.53 5.21
N VAL A 29 0.60 -9.53 4.49
CA VAL A 29 0.98 -8.12 4.66
C VAL A 29 -0.24 -7.25 4.95
N ALA A 30 -0.11 -6.38 5.95
CA ALA A 30 -1.02 -5.29 6.24
C ALA A 30 -0.42 -3.98 5.74
N ILE A 31 -1.06 -3.33 4.76
CA ILE A 31 -0.67 -2.01 4.28
C ILE A 31 -1.58 -0.97 4.94
N ARG A 32 -1.02 -0.13 5.80
CA ARG A 32 -1.71 0.94 6.53
C ARG A 32 -1.55 2.25 5.76
N ILE A 33 -2.65 2.88 5.36
CA ILE A 33 -2.66 4.02 4.44
C ILE A 33 -3.30 5.23 5.13
N ASN A 34 -2.55 6.32 5.16
CA ASN A 34 -3.03 7.64 5.55
C ASN A 34 -2.28 8.69 4.72
N SER A 35 -2.59 8.77 3.43
CA SER A 35 -1.83 9.52 2.44
C SER A 35 -2.73 10.26 1.46
N TYR A 36 -2.34 11.49 1.15
CA TYR A 36 -2.97 12.31 0.10
C TYR A 36 -2.58 11.87 -1.33
N GLY A 37 -1.74 10.84 -1.47
CA GLY A 37 -1.26 10.36 -2.76
C GLY A 37 0.13 10.89 -3.09
N GLY A 38 0.40 11.14 -4.37
CA GLY A 38 1.72 11.53 -4.87
C GLY A 38 1.97 11.01 -6.29
N CYS A 39 3.13 10.42 -6.52
CA CYS A 39 3.54 9.89 -7.82
C CYS A 39 2.73 8.65 -8.22
N VAL A 40 1.94 8.77 -9.30
CA VAL A 40 1.12 7.66 -9.81
C VAL A 40 1.96 6.48 -10.29
N PHE A 41 3.15 6.73 -10.83
CA PHE A 41 4.05 5.66 -11.30
C PHE A 41 4.60 4.84 -10.13
N SER A 42 4.91 5.50 -9.00
CA SER A 42 5.31 4.83 -7.77
C SER A 42 4.18 3.98 -7.19
N ALA A 43 2.94 4.50 -7.22
CA ALA A 43 1.78 3.71 -6.82
C ALA A 43 1.56 2.49 -7.72
N ILE A 44 1.67 2.63 -9.05
CA ILE A 44 1.56 1.50 -9.99
C ILE A 44 2.63 0.44 -9.71
N ALA A 45 3.88 0.85 -9.44
CA ALA A 45 4.95 -0.07 -9.08
C ALA A 45 4.62 -0.85 -7.80
N ILE A 46 4.12 -0.16 -6.76
CA ILE A 46 3.65 -0.78 -5.52
C ILE A 46 2.51 -1.76 -5.81
N CYS A 47 1.49 -1.36 -6.57
CA CYS A 47 0.36 -2.23 -6.92
C CYS A 47 0.81 -3.51 -7.64
N ASN A 48 1.77 -3.41 -8.57
CA ASN A 48 2.30 -4.58 -9.27
C ASN A 48 3.09 -5.49 -8.34
N ALA A 49 3.87 -4.93 -7.41
CA ALA A 49 4.57 -5.71 -6.39
C ALA A 49 3.60 -6.44 -5.47
N LEU A 50 2.54 -5.77 -5.01
CA LEU A 50 1.48 -6.36 -4.17
C LEU A 50 0.74 -7.48 -4.92
N LYS A 51 0.45 -7.32 -6.21
CA LYS A 51 -0.19 -8.37 -7.02
C LYS A 51 0.67 -9.61 -7.21
N ASN A 52 1.99 -9.45 -7.26
CA ASN A 52 2.94 -10.54 -7.40
C ASN A 52 3.32 -11.19 -6.05
N HIS A 53 2.90 -10.59 -4.94
CA HIS A 53 3.16 -11.10 -3.60
C HIS A 53 2.36 -12.39 -3.34
N ARG A 54 3.00 -13.43 -2.78
CA ARG A 54 2.33 -14.72 -2.52
C ARG A 54 1.49 -14.68 -1.24
N GLY A 55 1.89 -13.85 -0.28
CA GLY A 55 1.14 -13.64 0.96
C GLY A 55 -0.14 -12.84 0.73
N LYS A 56 -1.14 -13.04 1.59
CA LYS A 56 -2.39 -12.27 1.54
C LYS A 56 -2.14 -10.80 1.89
N VAL A 57 -2.55 -9.89 1.01
CA VAL A 57 -2.47 -8.44 1.17
C VAL A 57 -3.80 -7.93 1.74
N THR A 58 -3.76 -7.27 2.90
CA THR A 58 -4.88 -6.48 3.42
C THR A 58 -4.47 -5.02 3.46
N THR A 59 -5.25 -4.16 2.82
CA THR A 59 -5.05 -2.70 2.84
C THR A 59 -6.04 -2.07 3.80
N TYR A 60 -5.57 -1.08 4.54
CA TYR A 60 -6.35 -0.34 5.53
C TYR A 60 -6.30 1.15 5.17
N ASN A 61 -7.46 1.79 5.03
CA ASN A 61 -7.54 3.25 5.03
C ASN A 61 -7.82 3.72 6.46
N ASP A 62 -6.86 4.44 7.01
CA ASP A 62 -6.84 4.81 8.43
C ASP A 62 -7.24 6.25 8.70
N GLY A 63 -7.35 7.04 7.63
CA GLY A 63 -7.74 8.43 7.69
C GLY A 63 -8.04 8.94 6.29
N ILE A 64 -7.05 8.91 5.40
CA ILE A 64 -7.27 9.22 3.98
C ILE A 64 -6.46 8.32 3.05
N ALA A 65 -7.06 7.93 1.93
CA ALA A 65 -6.36 7.31 0.81
C ALA A 65 -6.77 8.01 -0.48
N ALA A 66 -6.13 9.14 -0.80
CA ALA A 66 -6.48 9.98 -1.95
C ALA A 66 -5.52 9.80 -3.14
N SER A 67 -6.02 10.07 -4.35
CA SER A 67 -5.23 10.09 -5.58
C SER A 67 -4.45 8.78 -5.78
N ALA A 68 -3.12 8.84 -5.91
CA ALA A 68 -2.25 7.68 -6.08
C ALA A 68 -2.37 6.65 -4.92
N ALA A 69 -2.66 7.09 -3.70
CA ALA A 69 -2.85 6.20 -2.56
C ALA A 69 -4.15 5.36 -2.69
N SER A 70 -5.18 5.89 -3.35
CA SER A 70 -6.42 5.13 -3.63
C SER A 70 -6.15 3.92 -4.52
N LEU A 71 -5.17 4.01 -5.44
CA LEU A 71 -4.76 2.89 -6.28
C LEU A 71 -4.15 1.77 -5.44
N ILE A 72 -3.29 2.13 -4.48
CA ILE A 72 -2.63 1.17 -3.58
C ILE A 72 -3.66 0.52 -2.66
N LEU A 73 -4.59 1.30 -2.11
CA LEU A 73 -5.70 0.80 -1.30
C LEU A 73 -6.49 -0.29 -2.04
N CYS A 74 -6.83 -0.04 -3.30
CA CYS A 74 -7.58 -0.99 -4.14
C CYS A 74 -6.77 -2.22 -4.60
N ALA A 75 -5.45 -2.25 -4.39
CA ALA A 75 -4.61 -3.38 -4.78
C ALA A 75 -4.61 -4.54 -3.75
N GLY A 76 -5.15 -4.31 -2.54
CA GLY A 76 -5.26 -5.35 -1.52
C GLY A 76 -6.29 -6.43 -1.87
N ASN A 77 -6.08 -7.66 -1.39
CA ASN A 77 -7.08 -8.73 -1.50
C ASN A 77 -8.31 -8.44 -0.62
N LYS A 78 -8.10 -7.70 0.47
CA LYS A 78 -9.14 -7.18 1.35
C LYS A 78 -8.86 -5.73 1.65
N VAL A 79 -9.88 -4.90 1.53
CA VAL A 79 -9.87 -3.49 1.91
C VAL A 79 -10.63 -3.34 3.23
N VAL A 80 -10.05 -2.60 4.17
CA VAL A 80 -10.68 -2.23 5.44
C VAL A 80 -10.62 -0.71 5.57
N MET A 81 -11.74 -0.09 5.89
CA MET A 81 -11.85 1.37 6.02
C MET A 81 -12.19 1.70 7.47
N ALA A 82 -11.49 2.66 8.08
CA ALA A 82 -11.92 3.25 9.34
C ALA A 82 -13.24 4.03 9.14
N GLU A 83 -14.07 4.13 10.18
CA GLU A 83 -15.38 4.81 10.10
C GLU A 83 -15.26 6.30 9.74
N ASN A 84 -14.13 6.91 10.10
CA ASN A 84 -13.80 8.30 9.82
C ASN A 84 -12.93 8.48 8.57
N ALA A 85 -12.70 7.41 7.79
CA ALA A 85 -11.84 7.47 6.63
C ALA A 85 -12.52 8.16 5.44
N CYS A 86 -11.75 8.98 4.73
CA CYS A 86 -12.12 9.63 3.48
C CYS A 86 -11.44 8.99 2.27
#